data_AF-A0A1G0LY25-F1
#
_entry.id   AF-A0A1G0LY25-F1
#
_cell.length_a   1.000
_cell.length_b   1.000
_cell.length_c   1.000
_cell.angle_alpha   90.00
_cell.angle_beta   90.00
_cell.angle_gamma   90.00
#
_symmetry.space_group_name_H-M   'P 1'
#
loop_
_entity.id
_entity.type
_entity.pdbx_description
1 polymer ?
#
loop_
_entity_poly.entity_id
_entity_poly.type
_entity_poly.pdbx_seq_one_letter_code
_entity_poly.pdbx_strand_id
1 'polypeptide(L)'
;MRIEFAGYDVSAGGGQELNGLSSYAVGGGTTYEYVQVMAGLDDSFEFWGGAVNARYLISYEAGDDHFDWSEGFQGRIQFMIALQTQRLTPAPGTGSVSSDPRGFEGDGCEPGISGCVMTATGTSEPFSNPTFANFTLIGTGNLAGFSSDGNGAVWRRGTAGYFYNGIIARFKGTGINVKDAWTDTLLSQRDSLNVVSVLLASNGANYDTTSNFGQAAKFTSDNHVVYTGSVAVDTLLGISLNPAGLDWTPKAGSPANTGGTAMPAARVSGFFGGTWVNTTYRGAAEPGGTKWWQGWSQYSIN
;
A
#
# COMPACT_ATOMS: atom_id res chain seq x y z
N MET A 1 -7.41 13.12 -12.06
CA MET A 1 -8.79 12.81 -11.62
C MET A 1 -8.83 12.80 -10.10
N ARG A 2 -9.92 13.25 -9.47
CA ARG A 2 -10.13 13.13 -8.02
C ARG A 2 -11.47 12.45 -7.73
N ILE A 3 -11.47 11.53 -6.78
CA ILE A 3 -12.64 10.85 -6.22
C ILE A 3 -12.65 11.21 -4.73
N GLU A 4 -13.69 11.90 -4.29
CA GLU A 4 -13.74 12.49 -2.95
C GLU A 4 -15.02 12.01 -2.26
N PHE A 5 -14.91 11.58 -0.99
CA PHE A 5 -16.06 11.23 -0.14
C PHE A 5 -16.94 10.08 -0.68
N ALA A 6 -16.33 9.14 -1.39
CA ALA A 6 -17.02 7.96 -1.93
C ALA A 6 -17.35 6.94 -0.83
N GLY A 7 -18.37 6.13 -1.08
CA GLY A 7 -18.71 4.99 -0.23
C GLY A 7 -20.09 5.07 0.42
N TYR A 8 -20.72 3.91 0.56
CA TYR A 8 -21.97 3.67 1.28
C TYR A 8 -22.09 2.18 1.55
N ASP A 9 -22.52 1.78 2.74
CA ASP A 9 -22.81 0.40 3.09
C ASP A 9 -24.09 -0.08 2.37
N VAL A 10 -23.91 -0.89 1.33
CA VAL A 10 -25.02 -1.42 0.53
C VAL A 10 -25.68 -2.66 1.15
N SER A 11 -25.16 -3.14 2.28
CA SER A 11 -25.62 -4.35 2.97
C SER A 11 -26.49 -4.07 4.21
N ALA A 12 -26.86 -2.82 4.45
CA ALA A 12 -27.71 -2.40 5.57
C ALA A 12 -27.11 -2.71 6.96
N GLY A 13 -25.83 -2.40 7.15
CA GLY A 13 -25.10 -2.59 8.41
C GLY A 13 -24.25 -3.87 8.43
N GLY A 14 -24.09 -4.53 7.28
CA GLY A 14 -23.30 -5.75 7.14
C GLY A 14 -21.80 -5.49 6.88
N GLY A 15 -21.39 -4.23 6.74
CA GLY A 15 -19.99 -3.87 6.45
C GLY A 15 -19.59 -4.19 5.00
N GLN A 16 -20.47 -3.87 4.04
CA GLN A 16 -20.15 -3.94 2.61
C GLN A 16 -20.24 -2.53 2.05
N GLU A 17 -19.30 -1.70 2.48
CA GLU A 17 -19.12 -0.36 1.96
C GLU A 17 -18.61 -0.40 0.50
N LEU A 18 -18.69 0.76 -0.18
CA LEU A 18 -18.22 0.89 -1.55
C LEU A 18 -16.87 1.61 -1.54
N ASN A 19 -15.94 1.11 -2.34
CA ASN A 19 -14.60 1.66 -2.46
C ASN A 19 -14.59 2.96 -3.27
N GLY A 20 -13.51 3.72 -3.15
CA GLY A 20 -13.30 4.91 -3.97
C GLY A 20 -13.11 4.55 -5.45
N LEU A 21 -12.19 3.63 -5.74
CA LEU A 21 -11.98 3.11 -7.08
C LEU A 21 -11.82 1.59 -7.05
N SER A 22 -12.90 0.88 -7.40
CA SER A 22 -12.87 -0.57 -7.63
C SER A 22 -12.52 -0.88 -9.09
N SER A 23 -11.58 -1.79 -9.29
CA SER A 23 -11.17 -2.30 -10.60
C SER A 23 -11.55 -3.77 -10.73
N TYR A 24 -12.52 -4.10 -11.58
CA TYR A 24 -12.93 -5.48 -11.83
C TYR A 24 -12.32 -6.00 -13.13
N ALA A 25 -11.27 -6.83 -13.02
CA ALA A 25 -10.58 -7.47 -14.14
C ALA A 25 -10.11 -6.51 -15.26
N VAL A 26 -9.71 -5.29 -14.89
CA VAL A 26 -9.29 -4.26 -15.86
C VAL A 26 -7.99 -4.68 -16.55
N GLY A 27 -8.01 -4.75 -17.88
CA GLY A 27 -6.87 -5.21 -18.69
C GLY A 27 -5.71 -4.21 -18.77
N GLY A 28 -4.49 -4.70 -19.02
CA GLY A 28 -3.25 -3.91 -19.02
C GLY A 28 -3.08 -2.89 -20.16
N GLY A 29 -4.01 -2.85 -21.12
CA GLY A 29 -4.12 -1.74 -22.08
C GLY A 29 -4.75 -0.48 -21.47
N THR A 30 -5.32 -0.58 -20.27
CA THR A 30 -5.88 0.55 -19.52
C THR A 30 -4.79 1.25 -18.72
N THR A 31 -4.93 2.57 -18.60
CA THR A 31 -3.96 3.44 -17.97
C THR A 31 -4.64 4.29 -16.90
N TYR A 32 -4.15 4.21 -15.66
CA TYR A 32 -4.48 5.16 -14.60
C TYR A 32 -3.29 6.07 -14.33
N GLU A 33 -3.46 7.36 -14.56
CA GLU A 33 -2.44 8.37 -14.26
C GLU A 33 -3.06 9.53 -13.51
N TYR A 34 -2.37 10.00 -12.47
CA TYR A 34 -2.79 11.16 -11.69
C TYR A 34 -4.21 11.00 -11.13
N VAL A 35 -4.39 9.94 -10.33
CA VAL A 35 -5.65 9.64 -9.66
C VAL A 35 -5.49 9.84 -8.17
N GLN A 36 -6.39 10.63 -7.60
CA GLN A 36 -6.48 10.79 -6.16
C GLN A 36 -7.83 10.25 -5.69
N VAL A 37 -7.79 9.47 -4.62
CA VAL A 37 -8.96 9.06 -3.85
C VAL A 37 -8.80 9.61 -2.44
N MET A 38 -9.84 10.23 -1.89
CA MET A 38 -9.78 10.82 -0.56
C MET A 38 -11.07 10.69 0.22
N ALA A 39 -10.93 10.53 1.54
CA ALA A 39 -12.02 10.53 2.50
C ALA A 39 -13.14 9.53 2.17
N GLY A 40 -12.77 8.39 1.57
CA GLY A 40 -13.70 7.30 1.27
C GLY A 40 -14.16 6.57 2.54
N LEU A 41 -15.29 5.87 2.46
CA LEU A 41 -15.79 5.06 3.57
C LEU A 41 -15.11 3.69 3.68
N ASP A 42 -14.56 3.23 2.57
CA ASP A 42 -13.90 1.93 2.40
C ASP A 42 -12.52 2.13 1.72
N ASP A 43 -12.01 1.14 1.02
CA ASP A 43 -10.73 1.19 0.34
C ASP A 43 -10.63 2.34 -0.66
N SER A 44 -9.44 2.93 -0.75
CA SER A 44 -9.20 3.95 -1.76
C SER A 44 -9.06 3.37 -3.17
N PHE A 45 -8.22 2.36 -3.32
CA PHE A 45 -7.99 1.66 -4.57
C PHE A 45 -8.06 0.18 -4.32
N GLU A 46 -8.97 -0.51 -4.99
CA GLU A 46 -9.16 -1.94 -4.81
C GLU A 46 -9.15 -2.63 -6.17
N PHE A 47 -8.28 -3.63 -6.31
CA PHE A 47 -8.06 -4.34 -7.57
C PHE A 47 -8.52 -5.80 -7.46
N TRP A 48 -9.68 -6.10 -8.03
CA TRP A 48 -10.22 -7.44 -8.16
C TRP A 48 -9.78 -8.06 -9.49
N GLY A 49 -8.63 -8.73 -9.49
CA GLY A 49 -8.04 -9.32 -10.68
C GLY A 49 -7.64 -8.31 -11.76
N GLY A 50 -7.31 -8.82 -12.95
CA GLY A 50 -6.87 -7.97 -14.08
C GLY A 50 -5.39 -7.60 -14.02
N ALA A 51 -4.98 -6.64 -14.86
CA ALA A 51 -3.57 -6.31 -15.08
C ALA A 51 -3.34 -4.82 -15.40
N VAL A 52 -4.20 -3.92 -14.91
CA VAL A 52 -4.10 -2.48 -15.18
C VAL A 52 -2.73 -1.92 -14.79
N ASN A 53 -2.23 -0.99 -15.60
CA ASN A 53 -1.03 -0.22 -15.29
C ASN A 53 -1.43 1.13 -14.71
N ALA A 54 -0.80 1.51 -13.60
CA ALA A 54 -1.10 2.77 -12.94
C ALA A 54 0.17 3.52 -12.52
N ARG A 55 0.13 4.84 -12.52
CA ARG A 55 1.15 5.66 -11.86
C ARG A 55 0.62 6.98 -11.31
N TYR A 56 1.31 7.53 -10.33
CA TYR A 56 0.91 8.78 -9.67
C TYR A 56 -0.46 8.66 -8.99
N LEU A 57 -0.54 7.72 -8.05
CA LEU A 57 -1.73 7.47 -7.25
C LEU A 57 -1.59 8.11 -5.87
N ILE A 58 -2.66 8.74 -5.40
CA ILE A 58 -2.74 9.34 -4.07
C ILE A 58 -3.98 8.80 -3.36
N SER A 59 -3.80 8.17 -2.21
CA SER A 59 -4.85 7.86 -1.25
C SER A 59 -4.69 8.76 -0.01
N TYR A 60 -5.79 9.35 0.45
CA TYR A 60 -5.78 10.29 1.57
C TYR A 60 -6.96 10.08 2.52
N GLU A 61 -6.68 9.76 3.78
CA GLU A 61 -7.68 9.49 4.83
C GLU A 61 -8.71 8.43 4.40
N ALA A 62 -8.25 7.21 4.10
CA ALA A 62 -9.12 6.09 3.72
C ALA A 62 -9.99 5.62 4.89
N GLY A 63 -11.16 5.06 4.54
CA GLY A 63 -12.09 4.46 5.47
C GLY A 63 -11.73 3.02 5.81
N ASP A 64 -11.07 2.32 4.88
CA ASP A 64 -10.35 1.08 5.16
C ASP A 64 -8.92 1.14 4.62
N ASP A 65 -8.56 0.32 3.63
CA ASP A 65 -7.21 0.20 3.11
C ASP A 65 -6.88 1.27 2.06
N HIS A 66 -5.63 1.72 2.04
CA HIS A 66 -5.21 2.68 1.04
C HIS A 66 -5.07 2.04 -0.35
N PHE A 67 -4.54 0.81 -0.41
CA PHE A 67 -4.60 0.01 -1.62
C PHE A 67 -4.79 -1.47 -1.26
N ASP A 68 -5.83 -2.06 -1.83
CA ASP A 68 -6.18 -3.46 -1.70
C ASP A 68 -6.07 -4.16 -3.06
N TRP A 69 -5.73 -5.44 -3.04
CA TRP A 69 -5.96 -6.30 -4.20
C TRP A 69 -6.29 -7.73 -3.81
N SER A 70 -7.03 -8.37 -4.70
CA SER A 70 -7.35 -9.79 -4.64
C SER A 70 -7.69 -10.34 -6.04
N GLU A 71 -8.27 -11.53 -6.10
CA GLU A 71 -8.83 -12.19 -7.29
C GLU A 71 -7.83 -12.34 -8.45
N GLY A 72 -6.55 -12.55 -8.09
CA GLY A 72 -5.49 -12.82 -9.05
C GLY A 72 -4.91 -11.58 -9.74
N PHE A 73 -4.92 -10.42 -9.09
CA PHE A 73 -4.40 -9.18 -9.68
C PHE A 73 -2.94 -9.28 -10.13
N GLN A 74 -2.66 -8.86 -11.36
CA GLN A 74 -1.34 -8.91 -12.03
C GLN A 74 -0.81 -7.52 -12.43
N GLY A 75 -1.45 -6.44 -11.99
CA GLY A 75 -1.13 -5.10 -12.45
C GLY A 75 0.22 -4.58 -11.98
N ARG A 76 0.59 -3.42 -12.52
CA ARG A 76 1.86 -2.75 -12.22
C ARG A 76 1.61 -1.30 -11.87
N ILE A 77 2.07 -0.86 -10.70
CA ILE A 77 1.78 0.45 -10.14
C ILE A 77 3.08 1.11 -9.67
N GLN A 78 3.32 2.36 -10.10
CA GLN A 78 4.50 3.13 -9.72
C GLN A 78 4.15 4.52 -9.20
N PHE A 79 4.87 5.03 -8.19
CA PHE A 79 4.65 6.36 -7.61
C PHE A 79 3.31 6.48 -6.91
N MET A 80 3.27 6.02 -5.66
CA MET A 80 2.06 5.92 -4.85
C MET A 80 2.24 6.62 -3.52
N ILE A 81 1.26 7.42 -3.12
CA ILE A 81 1.22 8.08 -1.82
C ILE A 81 -0.01 7.59 -1.08
N ALA A 82 0.17 7.20 0.17
CA ALA A 82 -0.91 6.99 1.13
C ALA A 82 -0.63 7.79 2.40
N LEU A 83 -1.66 8.45 2.92
CA LEU A 83 -1.57 9.21 4.16
C LEU A 83 -2.84 9.06 4.98
N GLN A 84 -2.66 8.59 6.20
CA GLN A 84 -3.66 8.63 7.26
C GLN A 84 -3.14 9.50 8.40
N THR A 85 -3.89 10.55 8.74
CA THR A 85 -3.63 11.42 9.90
C THR A 85 -4.77 11.39 10.90
N GLN A 86 -5.95 10.92 10.52
CA GLN A 86 -7.14 10.89 11.35
C GLN A 86 -8.10 9.74 10.99
N ARG A 87 -9.05 9.45 11.87
CA ARG A 87 -10.22 8.63 11.53
C ARG A 87 -11.37 9.58 11.24
N LEU A 88 -11.86 9.57 10.00
CA LEU A 88 -13.01 10.37 9.64
C LEU A 88 -14.28 9.72 10.21
N THR A 89 -15.20 10.56 10.69
CA THR A 89 -16.53 10.12 11.10
C THR A 89 -17.41 10.07 9.85
N PRO A 90 -17.99 8.90 9.49
CA PRO A 90 -18.93 8.79 8.39
C PRO A 90 -20.14 9.69 8.57
N ALA A 91 -20.77 10.07 7.46
CA ALA A 91 -22.05 10.75 7.51
C ALA A 91 -23.12 9.83 8.15
N PRO A 92 -24.11 10.38 8.87
CA PRO A 92 -25.14 9.56 9.49
C PRO A 92 -25.88 8.68 8.47
N GLY A 93 -25.95 7.38 8.76
CA GLY A 93 -26.68 6.42 7.93
C GLY A 93 -25.95 5.92 6.68
N THR A 94 -24.65 6.22 6.51
CA THR A 94 -23.87 5.75 5.35
C THR A 94 -23.10 4.46 5.57
N GLY A 95 -22.87 4.03 6.81
CA GLY A 95 -22.06 2.85 7.14
C GLY A 95 -21.02 3.17 8.20
N SER A 96 -20.04 2.29 8.35
CA SER A 96 -18.93 2.46 9.29
C SER A 96 -17.60 2.42 8.56
N VAL A 97 -16.59 3.06 9.14
CA VAL A 97 -15.21 2.81 8.72
C VAL A 97 -14.73 1.49 9.31
N SER A 98 -13.83 0.80 8.63
CA SER A 98 -13.29 -0.51 9.03
C SER A 98 -12.59 -0.56 10.40
N SER A 99 -12.26 -1.74 10.89
CA SER A 99 -11.58 -1.91 12.18
C SER A 99 -10.06 -2.05 12.05
N ASP A 100 -9.57 -2.29 10.85
CA ASP A 100 -8.20 -2.70 10.56
C ASP A 100 -7.60 -2.00 9.33
N PRO A 101 -7.74 -0.65 9.20
CA PRO A 101 -7.26 0.08 8.03
C PRO A 101 -5.74 0.00 7.88
N ARG A 102 -5.27 -0.36 6.69
CA ARG A 102 -3.86 -0.60 6.34
C ARG A 102 -3.39 0.26 5.18
N GLY A 103 -2.07 0.31 5.02
CA GLY A 103 -1.46 0.91 3.83
C GLY A 103 -1.63 0.02 2.60
N PHE A 104 -1.36 -1.26 2.77
CA PHE A 104 -1.64 -2.31 1.79
C PHE A 104 -2.37 -3.48 2.46
N GLU A 105 -3.38 -4.01 1.79
CA GLU A 105 -3.90 -5.36 1.99
C GLU A 105 -3.78 -6.13 0.68
N GLY A 106 -3.38 -7.39 0.78
CA GLY A 106 -3.09 -8.20 -0.38
C GLY A 106 -3.47 -9.64 -0.18
N ASP A 107 -4.39 -10.08 -1.02
CA ASP A 107 -4.89 -11.44 -1.10
C ASP A 107 -4.60 -12.06 -2.46
N GLY A 108 -4.53 -13.39 -2.51
CA GLY A 108 -4.58 -14.08 -3.80
C GLY A 108 -6.02 -14.16 -4.33
N CYS A 109 -6.96 -14.65 -3.52
CA CYS A 109 -8.41 -14.56 -3.71
C CYS A 109 -9.17 -14.64 -2.38
N GLU A 110 -10.41 -14.15 -2.35
CA GLU A 110 -11.25 -14.15 -1.15
C GLU A 110 -11.90 -15.53 -0.91
N PRO A 111 -11.72 -16.14 0.27
CA PRO A 111 -12.34 -17.42 0.61
C PRO A 111 -13.86 -17.39 0.51
N GLY A 112 -14.43 -18.37 -0.19
CA GLY A 112 -15.88 -18.51 -0.31
C GLY A 112 -16.49 -17.82 -1.54
N ILE A 113 -15.70 -17.06 -2.30
CA ILE A 113 -16.10 -16.61 -3.64
C ILE A 113 -15.96 -17.76 -4.65
N SER A 114 -16.90 -17.85 -5.58
CA SER A 114 -16.87 -18.85 -6.65
C SER A 114 -15.60 -18.71 -7.49
N GLY A 115 -14.85 -19.81 -7.64
CA GLY A 115 -13.58 -19.82 -8.36
C GLY A 115 -12.36 -19.58 -7.48
N CYS A 116 -12.54 -19.23 -6.19
CA CYS A 116 -11.45 -19.20 -5.23
C CYS A 116 -11.27 -20.56 -4.56
N VAL A 117 -10.12 -21.20 -4.76
CA VAL A 117 -9.77 -22.47 -4.11
C VAL A 117 -8.72 -22.21 -3.04
N MET A 118 -9.12 -22.34 -1.77
CA MET A 118 -8.25 -22.17 -0.61
C MET A 118 -7.79 -23.51 -0.04
N THR A 119 -6.49 -23.67 0.17
CA THR A 119 -5.95 -24.80 0.95
C THR A 119 -5.91 -24.47 2.43
N ALA A 120 -5.85 -25.49 3.28
CA ALA A 120 -5.72 -25.32 4.73
C ALA A 120 -4.44 -24.57 5.16
N THR A 121 -3.45 -24.46 4.26
CA THR A 121 -2.19 -23.73 4.50
C THR A 121 -2.21 -22.29 3.99
N GLY A 122 -3.32 -21.82 3.41
CA GLY A 122 -3.46 -20.45 2.93
C GLY A 122 -3.11 -20.23 1.46
N THR A 123 -2.92 -21.29 0.67
CA THR A 123 -2.76 -21.16 -0.79
C THR A 123 -4.10 -20.82 -1.41
N SER A 124 -4.15 -19.84 -2.30
CA SER A 124 -5.35 -19.47 -3.05
C SER A 124 -5.12 -19.56 -4.55
N GLU A 125 -6.06 -20.11 -5.30
CA GLU A 125 -6.13 -19.94 -6.75
C GLU A 125 -7.42 -19.18 -7.09
N PRO A 126 -7.37 -18.07 -7.87
CA PRO A 126 -6.21 -17.51 -8.57
C PRO A 126 -5.16 -16.85 -7.65
N PHE A 127 -3.91 -16.75 -8.14
CA PHE A 127 -2.80 -16.10 -7.42
C PHE A 127 -2.66 -14.65 -7.84
N SER A 128 -2.69 -13.71 -6.90
CA SER A 128 -2.26 -12.34 -7.14
C SER A 128 -0.74 -12.27 -7.21
N ASN A 129 -0.20 -11.54 -8.17
CA ASN A 129 1.23 -11.27 -8.29
C ASN A 129 1.46 -9.87 -8.88
N PRO A 130 1.04 -8.80 -8.16
CA PRO A 130 1.20 -7.43 -8.64
C PRO A 130 2.64 -6.93 -8.54
N THR A 131 2.89 -5.78 -9.15
CA THR A 131 4.17 -5.08 -9.07
C THR A 131 3.93 -3.66 -8.57
N PHE A 132 4.51 -3.31 -7.43
CA PHE A 132 4.45 -2.00 -6.81
C PHE A 132 5.85 -1.45 -6.62
N ALA A 133 6.15 -0.23 -7.10
CA ALA A 133 7.37 0.44 -6.71
C ALA A 133 7.20 1.93 -6.47
N ASN A 134 8.14 2.50 -5.71
CA ASN A 134 8.14 3.92 -5.38
C ASN A 134 6.85 4.31 -4.65
N PHE A 135 6.62 3.71 -3.50
CA PHE A 135 5.46 3.99 -2.66
C PHE A 135 5.88 4.64 -1.35
N THR A 136 5.08 5.58 -0.87
CA THR A 136 5.22 6.19 0.45
C THR A 136 3.90 6.05 1.19
N LEU A 137 3.86 5.16 2.19
CA LEU A 137 2.68 4.89 3.01
C LEU A 137 2.94 5.42 4.43
N ILE A 138 2.14 6.40 4.85
CA ILE A 138 2.25 7.03 6.17
C ILE A 138 0.96 6.83 6.95
N GLY A 139 1.00 6.00 7.99
CA GLY A 139 -0.14 5.75 8.87
C GLY A 139 -0.32 6.80 9.98
N THR A 140 -1.29 6.53 10.85
CA THR A 140 -1.73 7.45 11.92
C THR A 140 -0.80 7.57 13.13
N GLY A 141 0.15 6.65 13.28
CA GLY A 141 0.95 6.47 14.47
C GLY A 141 0.10 5.98 15.64
N ASN A 142 0.31 6.54 16.83
CA ASN A 142 -0.39 6.12 18.05
C ASN A 142 -1.73 6.86 18.28
N LEU A 143 -2.40 7.30 17.22
CA LEU A 143 -3.68 7.99 17.35
C LEU A 143 -4.73 7.07 17.99
N ALA A 144 -5.58 7.65 18.85
CA ALA A 144 -6.70 6.94 19.46
C ALA A 144 -7.74 6.56 18.39
N GLY A 145 -8.45 5.45 18.61
CA GLY A 145 -9.48 4.96 17.66
C GLY A 145 -8.95 4.08 16.52
N PHE A 146 -7.62 3.93 16.38
CA PHE A 146 -7.02 2.95 15.46
C PHE A 146 -6.67 1.65 16.20
N SER A 147 -6.92 0.50 15.59
CA SER A 147 -6.59 -0.80 16.17
C SER A 147 -5.10 -1.09 16.05
N SER A 148 -4.62 -2.11 16.79
CA SER A 148 -3.28 -2.65 16.59
C SER A 148 -3.14 -3.44 15.28
N ASP A 149 -4.23 -3.71 14.57
CA ASP A 149 -4.21 -4.35 13.25
C ASP A 149 -4.23 -3.34 12.09
N GLY A 150 -4.13 -2.03 12.41
CA GLY A 150 -3.81 -1.00 11.42
C GLY A 150 -2.34 -1.07 10.99
N ASN A 151 -2.03 -2.08 10.17
CA ASN A 151 -0.69 -2.44 9.71
C ASN A 151 -0.26 -1.64 8.47
N GLY A 152 1.04 -1.59 8.20
CA GLY A 152 1.55 -0.92 7.01
C GLY A 152 1.26 -1.67 5.73
N ALA A 153 1.60 -2.94 5.68
CA ALA A 153 1.29 -3.86 4.61
C ALA A 153 0.93 -5.22 5.18
N VAL A 154 -0.19 -5.77 4.73
CA VAL A 154 -0.63 -7.13 5.04
C VAL A 154 -0.61 -7.95 3.76
N TRP A 155 0.10 -9.08 3.80
CA TRP A 155 0.07 -10.07 2.73
C TRP A 155 -0.42 -11.38 3.27
N ARG A 156 -1.43 -11.94 2.61
CA ARG A 156 -2.09 -13.15 3.06
C ARG A 156 -2.67 -13.92 1.87
N ARG A 157 -3.14 -15.13 2.17
CA ARG A 157 -3.87 -16.02 1.25
C ARG A 157 -3.12 -16.22 -0.07
N GLY A 158 -1.81 -16.43 0.01
CA GLY A 158 -0.97 -16.80 -1.12
C GLY A 158 -0.72 -15.70 -2.15
N THR A 159 -0.94 -14.43 -1.81
CA THR A 159 -0.49 -13.34 -2.67
C THR A 159 1.04 -13.40 -2.85
N ALA A 160 1.45 -13.46 -4.11
CA ALA A 160 2.79 -13.11 -4.55
C ALA A 160 2.89 -11.59 -4.75
N GLY A 161 4.04 -11.10 -5.20
CA GLY A 161 4.19 -9.71 -5.63
C GLY A 161 5.61 -9.19 -5.58
N TYR A 162 5.82 -8.01 -6.16
CA TYR A 162 7.09 -7.29 -6.15
C TYR A 162 6.87 -5.89 -5.58
N PHE A 163 7.42 -5.60 -4.40
CA PHE A 163 7.30 -4.35 -3.68
C PHE A 163 8.67 -3.71 -3.52
N TYR A 164 8.98 -2.67 -4.30
CA TYR A 164 10.32 -2.10 -4.38
C TYR A 164 10.36 -0.61 -4.03
N ASN A 165 11.48 -0.17 -3.44
CA ASN A 165 11.81 1.24 -3.26
C ASN A 165 10.74 2.00 -2.47
N GLY A 166 10.32 1.43 -1.35
CA GLY A 166 9.18 1.88 -0.56
C GLY A 166 9.54 2.59 0.73
N ILE A 167 8.59 3.35 1.27
CA ILE A 167 8.57 3.85 2.65
C ILE A 167 7.27 3.39 3.28
N ILE A 168 7.35 2.70 4.42
CA ILE A 168 6.21 2.32 5.25
C ILE A 168 6.48 2.81 6.67
N ALA A 169 5.75 3.83 7.09
CA ALA A 169 6.00 4.48 8.36
C ALA A 169 4.73 4.87 9.10
N ARG A 170 4.84 5.00 10.42
CA ARG A 170 3.76 5.46 11.30
C ARG A 170 2.50 4.57 11.29
N PHE A 171 2.61 3.26 11.07
CA PHE A 171 1.48 2.37 11.30
C PHE A 171 1.42 1.93 12.77
N LYS A 172 0.23 1.94 13.38
CA LYS A 172 0.06 1.54 14.78
C LYS A 172 0.39 0.07 14.98
N GLY A 173 0.04 -0.75 13.98
CA GLY A 173 0.40 -2.16 13.92
C GLY A 173 1.82 -2.40 13.39
N THR A 174 1.96 -3.51 12.68
CA THR A 174 3.23 -3.95 12.11
C THR A 174 3.43 -3.33 10.72
N GLY A 175 4.63 -2.87 10.41
CA GLY A 175 4.98 -2.29 9.11
C GLY A 175 4.80 -3.30 7.97
N ILE A 176 5.40 -4.48 8.09
CA ILE A 176 5.18 -5.62 7.18
C ILE A 176 4.63 -6.79 7.98
N ASN A 177 3.41 -7.23 7.66
CA ASN A 177 2.73 -8.32 8.32
C ASN A 177 2.34 -9.41 7.32
N VAL A 178 2.66 -10.66 7.64
CA VAL A 178 2.30 -11.84 6.84
C VAL A 178 1.41 -12.74 7.69
N LYS A 179 0.22 -13.10 7.21
CA LYS A 179 -0.80 -13.72 8.06
C LYS A 179 -0.84 -15.25 8.01
N ASP A 180 -0.25 -15.88 6.99
CA ASP A 180 -0.33 -17.33 6.81
C ASP A 180 0.99 -17.98 6.37
N ALA A 181 1.07 -19.29 6.60
CA ALA A 181 2.28 -20.08 6.38
C ALA A 181 2.67 -20.15 4.91
N TRP A 182 1.71 -20.22 3.99
CA TRP A 182 2.02 -20.30 2.57
C TRP A 182 2.57 -18.98 2.05
N THR A 183 1.98 -17.85 2.42
CA THR A 183 2.52 -16.53 2.05
C THR A 183 3.93 -16.32 2.63
N ASP A 184 4.23 -16.84 3.83
CA ASP A 184 5.58 -16.82 4.40
C ASP A 184 6.61 -17.68 3.62
N THR A 185 6.18 -18.82 3.06
CA THR A 185 7.08 -19.62 2.21
C THR A 185 7.45 -18.86 0.95
N LEU A 186 6.57 -18.02 0.39
CA LEU A 186 6.88 -17.19 -0.79
C LEU A 186 8.02 -16.19 -0.55
N LEU A 187 8.18 -15.68 0.67
CA LEU A 187 9.30 -14.81 1.07
C LEU A 187 10.63 -15.56 1.16
N SER A 188 10.61 -16.82 1.58
CA SER A 188 11.82 -17.60 1.91
C SER A 188 12.27 -18.57 0.82
N GLN A 189 11.34 -19.07 0.02
CA GLN A 189 11.61 -19.90 -1.16
C GLN A 189 11.91 -19.04 -2.41
N ARG A 190 11.70 -17.72 -2.32
CA ARG A 190 12.26 -16.62 -3.14
C ARG A 190 12.00 -16.61 -4.65
N ASP A 191 10.83 -17.04 -5.09
CA ASP A 191 10.45 -16.84 -6.51
C ASP A 191 9.39 -15.74 -6.68
N SER A 192 8.49 -15.58 -5.69
CA SER A 192 7.18 -14.97 -5.97
C SER A 192 6.83 -13.77 -5.10
N LEU A 193 7.25 -13.68 -3.83
CA LEU A 193 7.02 -12.48 -2.99
C LEU A 193 8.34 -11.78 -2.66
N ASN A 194 8.57 -10.64 -3.31
CA ASN A 194 9.81 -9.89 -3.25
C ASN A 194 9.54 -8.51 -2.65
N VAL A 195 10.14 -8.23 -1.50
CA VAL A 195 10.00 -6.94 -0.81
C VAL A 195 11.40 -6.40 -0.64
N VAL A 196 11.74 -5.36 -1.39
CA VAL A 196 13.14 -4.95 -1.58
C VAL A 196 13.27 -3.43 -1.48
N SER A 197 14.31 -2.97 -0.80
CA SER A 197 14.58 -1.56 -0.62
C SER A 197 13.41 -0.80 0.02
N VAL A 198 12.90 -1.33 1.13
CA VAL A 198 11.86 -0.67 1.94
C VAL A 198 12.48 0.00 3.16
N LEU A 199 12.11 1.27 3.39
CA LEU A 199 12.38 1.96 4.63
C LEU A 199 11.20 1.80 5.59
N LEU A 200 11.49 1.32 6.80
CA LEU A 200 10.52 1.08 7.87
C LEU A 200 10.85 1.97 9.07
N ALA A 201 9.90 2.76 9.53
CA ALA A 201 10.11 3.69 10.64
C ALA A 201 8.85 3.97 11.44
N SER A 202 8.98 4.07 12.76
CA SER A 202 7.90 4.51 13.66
C SER A 202 6.61 3.69 13.55
N ASN A 203 6.72 2.43 13.14
CA ASN A 203 5.63 1.47 13.22
C ASN A 203 5.59 0.85 14.63
N GLY A 204 4.44 0.32 15.06
CA GLY A 204 4.34 -0.41 16.33
C GLY A 204 5.34 -1.57 16.41
N ALA A 205 5.49 -2.30 15.31
CA ALA A 205 6.64 -3.13 15.01
C ALA A 205 6.99 -2.99 13.52
N ASN A 206 8.24 -3.19 13.11
CA ASN A 206 8.58 -3.13 11.67
C ASN A 206 8.35 -4.49 10.96
N TYR A 207 8.46 -5.58 11.71
CA TYR A 207 8.20 -6.95 11.28
C TYR A 207 7.49 -7.68 12.40
N ASP A 208 6.95 -8.85 12.11
CA ASP A 208 6.37 -9.70 13.13
C ASP A 208 7.42 -10.09 14.20
N THR A 209 7.00 -10.11 15.47
CA THR A 209 7.83 -10.43 16.64
C THR A 209 7.31 -11.62 17.45
N THR A 210 6.14 -12.17 17.11
CA THR A 210 5.39 -13.13 17.94
C THR A 210 4.83 -14.30 17.14
N SER A 211 4.38 -14.07 15.90
CA SER A 211 3.96 -15.10 14.96
C SER A 211 5.17 -15.57 14.12
N ASN A 212 5.13 -16.80 13.64
CA ASN A 212 6.28 -17.39 12.93
C ASN A 212 6.48 -16.84 11.51
N PHE A 213 5.66 -15.89 11.03
CA PHE A 213 5.61 -15.45 9.64
C PHE A 213 6.10 -14.01 9.48
N GLY A 214 6.77 -13.70 8.36
CA GLY A 214 7.19 -12.33 8.04
C GLY A 214 8.19 -11.73 9.04
N GLN A 215 8.96 -12.56 9.74
CA GLN A 215 9.97 -12.11 10.71
C GLN A 215 11.16 -11.44 10.02
N ALA A 216 11.82 -10.53 10.73
CA ALA A 216 12.93 -9.71 10.21
C ALA A 216 14.03 -10.50 9.49
N ALA A 217 14.34 -11.73 9.94
CA ALA A 217 15.37 -12.57 9.33
C ALA A 217 15.13 -12.85 7.84
N LYS A 218 13.87 -12.89 7.39
CA LYS A 218 13.47 -13.13 6.00
C LYS A 218 13.92 -12.01 5.05
N PHE A 219 14.11 -10.81 5.58
CA PHE A 219 14.39 -9.59 4.81
C PHE A 219 15.87 -9.13 4.87
N THR A 220 16.75 -9.91 5.51
CA THR A 220 18.13 -9.50 5.81
C THR A 220 18.93 -9.12 4.54
N SER A 221 18.66 -9.78 3.40
CA SER A 221 19.33 -9.51 2.13
C SER A 221 18.60 -8.51 1.22
N ASP A 222 17.48 -7.94 1.67
CA ASP A 222 16.58 -7.16 0.82
C ASP A 222 16.79 -5.65 0.90
N ASN A 223 17.93 -5.21 1.44
CA ASN A 223 18.32 -3.80 1.49
C ASN A 223 17.26 -2.92 2.20
N HIS A 224 16.62 -3.46 3.24
CA HIS A 224 15.71 -2.68 4.08
C HIS A 224 16.49 -1.73 5.00
N VAL A 225 15.92 -0.56 5.26
CA VAL A 225 16.42 0.37 6.28
C VAL A 225 15.40 0.45 7.39
N VAL A 226 15.79 0.08 8.60
CA VAL A 226 14.87 -0.09 9.73
C VAL A 226 15.27 0.87 10.84
N TYR A 227 14.35 1.73 11.26
CA TYR A 227 14.53 2.59 12.42
C TYR A 227 13.74 2.03 13.59
N THR A 228 14.46 1.72 14.68
CA THR A 228 13.86 1.37 15.97
C THR A 228 13.55 2.65 16.74
N GLY A 229 12.31 2.79 17.22
CA GLY A 229 11.85 3.99 17.93
C GLY A 229 11.25 5.08 17.05
N SER A 230 10.77 6.15 17.69
CA SER A 230 10.01 7.24 17.07
C SER A 230 10.91 8.17 16.24
N VAL A 231 11.36 7.73 15.08
CA VAL A 231 11.90 8.65 14.07
C VAL A 231 10.75 9.48 13.53
N ALA A 232 10.79 10.78 13.79
CA ALA A 232 9.76 11.68 13.30
C ALA A 232 9.79 11.67 11.76
N VAL A 233 8.63 11.50 11.14
CA VAL A 233 8.52 11.28 9.69
C VAL A 233 9.00 12.49 8.87
N ASP A 234 8.99 13.68 9.48
CA ASP A 234 9.55 14.94 8.98
C ASP A 234 11.10 14.95 8.93
N THR A 235 11.76 13.94 9.49
CA THR A 235 13.19 13.69 9.31
C THR A 235 13.46 12.83 8.08
N LEU A 236 12.49 12.02 7.66
CA LEU A 236 12.56 11.17 6.48
C LEU A 236 12.12 11.91 5.22
N LEU A 237 11.04 12.67 5.35
CA LEU A 237 10.36 13.40 4.28
C LEU A 237 10.20 14.87 4.65
N GLY A 238 9.94 15.73 3.66
CA GLY A 238 9.56 17.12 3.89
C GLY A 238 8.16 17.31 4.49
N ILE A 239 7.44 16.21 4.81
CA ILE A 239 6.06 16.30 5.27
C ILE A 239 5.99 16.92 6.67
N SER A 240 5.19 17.97 6.81
CA SER A 240 4.49 18.21 8.06
C SER A 240 3.16 17.46 7.98
N LEU A 241 2.68 16.84 9.06
CA LEU A 241 1.38 16.16 9.07
C LEU A 241 0.19 17.13 8.97
N ASN A 242 0.45 18.40 8.66
CA ASN A 242 -0.53 19.40 8.35
C ASN A 242 -0.92 19.26 6.86
N PRO A 243 -2.22 19.16 6.53
CA PRO A 243 -2.70 19.11 5.14
C PRO A 243 -2.24 20.30 4.29
N ALA A 244 -2.05 21.47 4.90
CA ALA A 244 -1.50 22.64 4.25
C ALA A 244 0.02 22.49 4.07
N GLY A 245 0.46 22.13 2.85
CA GLY A 245 1.89 22.10 2.50
C GLY A 245 2.55 20.73 2.60
N LEU A 246 1.82 19.64 2.35
CA LEU A 246 2.41 18.31 2.23
C LEU A 246 3.50 18.27 1.15
N ASP A 247 4.70 17.88 1.57
CA ASP A 247 5.86 17.71 0.69
C ASP A 247 6.42 16.29 0.82
N TRP A 248 6.09 15.47 -0.18
CA TRP A 248 6.47 14.07 -0.24
C TRP A 248 7.93 13.83 -0.59
N THR A 249 8.70 14.88 -0.92
CA THR A 249 10.13 14.74 -1.23
C THR A 249 10.90 14.20 -0.02
N PRO A 250 11.81 13.24 -0.22
CA PRO A 250 12.81 12.89 0.79
C PRO A 250 13.57 14.13 1.26
N LYS A 251 13.66 14.33 2.57
CA LYS A 251 14.39 15.47 3.14
C LYS A 251 15.88 15.32 2.87
N ALA A 252 16.61 16.39 2.57
CA ALA A 252 18.06 16.32 2.35
C ALA A 252 18.78 15.60 3.51
N GLY A 253 19.64 14.62 3.19
CA GLY A 253 20.35 13.80 4.17
C GLY A 253 19.54 12.63 4.75
N SER A 254 18.25 12.52 4.44
CA SER A 254 17.43 11.37 4.80
C SER A 254 17.94 10.08 4.14
N PRO A 255 17.87 8.93 4.83
CA PRO A 255 18.07 7.59 4.23
C PRO A 255 17.17 7.29 3.03
N ALA A 256 16.05 8.00 2.88
CA ALA A 256 15.16 7.85 1.74
C ALA A 256 15.75 8.41 0.43
N ASN A 257 16.76 9.28 0.48
CA ASN A 257 17.37 9.85 -0.73
C ASN A 257 18.16 8.84 -1.57
N THR A 258 18.49 7.68 -1.01
CA THR A 258 19.36 6.70 -1.63
C THR A 258 18.84 5.27 -1.42
N GLY A 259 19.58 4.29 -1.95
CA GLY A 259 19.37 2.87 -1.74
C GLY A 259 18.24 2.26 -2.58
N GLY A 260 17.65 3.00 -3.51
CA GLY A 260 16.75 2.44 -4.51
C GLY A 260 17.42 1.31 -5.30
N THR A 261 16.64 0.29 -5.63
CA THR A 261 17.05 -0.94 -6.31
C THR A 261 16.26 -1.06 -7.62
N ALA A 262 16.93 -1.52 -8.67
CA ALA A 262 16.31 -1.71 -9.97
C ALA A 262 15.33 -2.90 -9.92
N MET A 263 14.19 -2.74 -10.60
CA MET A 263 13.22 -3.81 -10.74
C MET A 263 13.73 -4.91 -11.69
N PRO A 264 13.35 -6.19 -11.48
CA PRO A 264 13.59 -7.23 -12.47
C PRO A 264 12.95 -6.87 -13.82
N ALA A 265 13.73 -6.86 -14.91
CA ALA A 265 13.27 -6.40 -16.23
C ALA A 265 12.00 -7.12 -16.72
N ALA A 266 11.87 -8.42 -16.44
CA ALA A 266 10.70 -9.22 -16.79
C ALA A 266 9.40 -8.70 -16.17
N ARG A 267 9.47 -8.03 -15.02
CA ARG A 267 8.29 -7.49 -14.31
C ARG A 267 7.85 -6.14 -14.83
N VAL A 268 8.75 -5.41 -15.49
CA VAL A 268 8.53 -3.98 -15.79
C VAL A 268 8.64 -3.63 -17.29
N SER A 269 8.91 -4.61 -18.14
CA SER A 269 8.97 -4.42 -19.59
C SER A 269 7.63 -3.96 -20.18
N GLY A 270 7.65 -2.99 -21.09
CA GLY A 270 6.45 -2.49 -21.77
C GLY A 270 5.47 -1.73 -20.85
N PHE A 271 5.94 -1.20 -19.72
CA PHE A 271 5.13 -0.35 -18.86
C PHE A 271 4.75 0.95 -19.60
N PHE A 272 3.45 1.18 -19.80
CA PHE A 272 2.92 2.24 -20.68
C PHE A 272 3.50 2.22 -22.10
N GLY A 273 3.82 1.04 -22.64
CA GLY A 273 4.47 0.90 -23.95
C GLY A 273 5.92 1.42 -23.99
N GLY A 274 6.48 1.80 -22.84
CA GLY A 274 7.82 2.37 -22.71
C GLY A 274 8.62 1.71 -21.58
N THR A 275 9.50 2.53 -20.99
CA THR A 275 10.46 2.09 -19.97
C THR A 275 9.97 2.44 -18.57
N TRP A 276 10.01 1.46 -17.67
CA TRP A 276 9.82 1.67 -16.25
C TRP A 276 10.93 2.57 -15.68
N VAL A 277 10.55 3.52 -14.83
CA VAL A 277 11.52 4.45 -14.25
C VAL A 277 12.29 3.71 -13.14
N ASN A 278 13.59 3.49 -13.33
CA ASN A 278 14.45 2.98 -12.26
C ASN A 278 14.89 4.15 -11.37
N THR A 279 14.63 4.04 -10.07
CA THR A 279 14.94 5.08 -9.08
C THR A 279 16.09 4.64 -8.17
N THR A 280 16.95 5.58 -7.80
CA THR A 280 18.06 5.35 -6.85
C THR A 280 17.71 5.69 -5.40
N TYR A 281 16.46 6.06 -5.14
CA TYR A 281 15.92 6.48 -3.85
C TYR A 281 14.74 5.59 -3.42
N ARG A 282 14.28 5.76 -2.18
CA ARG A 282 13.07 5.09 -1.64
C ARG A 282 11.94 6.08 -1.51
N GLY A 283 10.72 5.60 -1.73
CA GLY A 283 9.51 6.41 -1.68
C GLY A 283 9.02 6.86 -3.06
N ALA A 284 7.91 7.57 -3.04
CA ALA A 284 7.17 7.97 -4.24
C ALA A 284 7.68 9.24 -4.91
N ALA A 285 8.58 9.99 -4.28
CA ALA A 285 9.02 11.29 -4.76
C ALA A 285 10.54 11.33 -4.95
N GLU A 286 10.97 11.90 -6.07
CA GLU A 286 12.38 12.09 -6.38
C GLU A 286 13.00 13.18 -5.49
N PRO A 287 14.14 12.90 -4.83
CA PRO A 287 14.92 13.91 -4.13
C PRO A 287 15.26 15.12 -5.01
N GLY A 288 14.75 16.30 -4.65
CA GLY A 288 14.97 17.53 -5.44
C GLY A 288 14.34 17.52 -6.84
N GLY A 289 13.53 16.51 -7.17
CA GLY A 289 12.87 16.38 -8.45
C GLY A 289 11.55 17.12 -8.55
N THR A 290 10.83 16.88 -9.65
CA THR A 290 9.51 17.47 -9.87
C THR A 290 8.50 16.90 -8.87
N LYS A 291 7.76 17.80 -8.19
CA LYS A 291 6.70 17.43 -7.25
C LYS A 291 5.44 17.02 -8.01
N TRP A 292 5.40 15.78 -8.50
CA TRP A 292 4.36 15.28 -9.40
C TRP A 292 2.94 15.33 -8.83
N TRP A 293 2.76 15.46 -7.51
CA TRP A 293 1.46 15.62 -6.86
C TRP A 293 0.90 17.06 -6.95
N GLN A 294 1.74 18.06 -7.25
CA GLN A 294 1.31 19.45 -7.27
C GLN A 294 0.47 19.80 -8.51
N GLY A 295 -0.49 20.72 -8.33
CA GLY A 295 -1.30 21.28 -9.40
C GLY A 295 -2.57 20.50 -9.74
N TRP A 296 -2.76 19.30 -9.17
CA TRP A 296 -3.96 18.49 -9.43
C TRP A 296 -4.52 17.78 -8.18
N SER A 297 -3.70 17.47 -7.17
CA SER A 297 -4.17 16.87 -5.92
C SER A 297 -4.72 17.92 -4.95
N GLN A 298 -5.56 17.48 -4.01
CA GLN A 298 -6.14 18.30 -2.93
C GLN A 298 -6.13 17.53 -1.61
N TYR A 299 -5.89 18.21 -0.50
CA TYR A 299 -5.87 17.59 0.84
C TYR A 299 -6.82 18.27 1.84
N SER A 300 -7.56 19.30 1.41
CA SER A 300 -8.61 19.90 2.23
C SER A 300 -9.83 19.00 2.30
N ILE A 301 -10.27 18.67 3.50
CA ILE A 301 -11.52 17.98 3.81
C ILE A 301 -12.46 19.04 4.36
N ASN A 302 -13.01 19.88 3.48
CA ASN A 302 -13.95 20.95 3.84
C ASN A 302 -15.36 20.60 3.41
#